data_AF-A0A211YQ44-F1
#
_entry.id   AF-A0A211YQ44-F1
#
_cell.length_a   1.000
_cell.length_b   1.000
_cell.length_c   1.000
_cell.angle_alpha   90.00
_cell.angle_beta   90.00
_cell.angle_gamma   90.00
#
_symmetry.space_group_name_H-M   'P 1'
#
loop_
_entity.id
_entity.type
_entity.pdbx_description
1 polymer ?
#
loop_
_entity_poly.entity_id
_entity_poly.type
_entity_poly.pdbx_seq_one_letter_code
_entity_poly.pdbx_strand_id
1 'polypeptide(L)'
;MQRSVDVQELSREIESILSLVDDISRQLLYFKTSLFNGSLEDTLSSLAKHLDNIGRIGITDAYIYAEKARLLLRYVRAYRMRAEQLHTLRRLSDVRDDVASHIADIRAFVNRLKIYFIG
;
A
#
# COMPACT_ATOMS: atom_id res chain seq x y z
N MET A 1 -28.27 -11.39 -9.70
CA MET A 1 -27.88 -11.78 -8.32
C MET A 1 -26.82 -10.81 -7.83
N GLN A 2 -27.17 -9.84 -6.98
CA GLN A 2 -26.17 -9.07 -6.24
C GLN A 2 -25.49 -10.03 -5.26
N ARG A 3 -24.18 -10.24 -5.39
CA ARG A 3 -23.39 -10.92 -4.35
C ARG A 3 -23.52 -10.07 -3.09
N SER A 4 -24.05 -10.64 -2.01
CA SER A 4 -23.90 -10.05 -0.69
C SER A 4 -22.40 -9.92 -0.42
N VAL A 5 -21.93 -8.70 -0.21
CA VAL A 5 -20.57 -8.45 0.28
C VAL A 5 -20.41 -9.26 1.56
N ASP A 6 -19.41 -10.15 1.61
CA ASP A 6 -19.07 -10.83 2.86
C ASP A 6 -18.43 -9.80 3.79
N VAL A 7 -19.25 -9.27 4.70
CA VAL A 7 -18.87 -8.20 5.63
C VAL A 7 -17.75 -8.66 6.58
N GLN A 8 -17.69 -9.95 6.93
CA GLN A 8 -16.63 -10.49 7.78
C GLN A 8 -15.30 -10.60 7.03
N GLU A 9 -15.33 -11.04 5.78
CA GLU A 9 -14.16 -11.03 4.91
C GLU A 9 -13.67 -9.60 4.67
N LEU A 10 -14.57 -8.68 4.32
CA LEU A 10 -14.25 -7.27 4.12
C LEU A 10 -13.62 -6.63 5.37
N SER A 11 -14.15 -6.92 6.56
CA SER A 11 -13.61 -6.39 7.82
C SER A 11 -12.17 -6.83 8.07
N ARG A 12 -11.87 -8.13 7.86
CA ARG A 12 -10.51 -8.66 8.00
C ARG A 12 -9.54 -8.06 7.00
N GLU A 13 -9.98 -7.87 5.76
CA GLU A 13 -9.18 -7.23 4.71
C GLU A 13 -8.89 -5.76 5.06
N ILE A 14 -9.89 -5.01 5.54
CA ILE A 14 -9.71 -3.61 5.98
C ILE A 14 -8.71 -3.50 7.14
N GLU A 15 -8.83 -4.35 8.16
CA GLU A 15 -7.90 -4.35 9.29
C GLU A 15 -6.47 -4.69 8.85
N SER A 16 -6.32 -5.68 7.97
CA SER A 16 -5.02 -6.07 7.40
C SER A 16 -4.39 -4.91 6.64
N ILE A 17 -5.17 -4.21 5.80
CA ILE A 17 -4.68 -3.04 5.06
C ILE A 17 -4.29 -1.91 6.00
N LEU A 18 -5.08 -1.61 7.03
CA LEU A 18 -4.74 -0.54 7.98
C LEU A 18 -3.42 -0.84 8.71
N SER A 19 -3.20 -2.09 9.12
CA SER A 19 -1.92 -2.52 9.70
C SER A 19 -0.76 -2.32 8.73
N LEU A 20 -0.93 -2.74 7.47
CA LEU A 20 0.11 -2.60 6.44
C LEU A 20 0.43 -1.13 6.14
N VAL A 21 -0.59 -0.26 6.09
CA VAL A 21 -0.40 1.18 5.88
C VAL A 21 0.31 1.82 7.09
N ASP A 22 0.03 1.37 8.32
CA ASP A 22 0.80 1.79 9.51
C ASP A 22 2.26 1.30 9.45
N ASP A 23 2.49 0.07 9.01
CA ASP A 23 3.84 -0.48 8.82
C ASP A 23 4.62 0.31 7.78
N ILE A 24 4.00 0.65 6.64
CA ILE A 24 4.64 1.47 5.61
C ILE A 24 4.98 2.85 6.18
N SER A 25 4.06 3.50 6.91
CA SER A 25 4.35 4.78 7.56
C SER A 25 5.56 4.69 8.49
N ARG A 26 5.68 3.61 9.29
CA ARG A 26 6.86 3.36 10.13
C ARG A 26 8.13 3.15 9.32
N GLN A 27 8.04 2.36 8.24
CA GLN A 27 9.17 2.10 7.35
C GLN A 27 9.66 3.37 6.66
N LEU A 28 8.78 4.32 6.35
CA LEU A 28 9.13 5.62 5.76
C LEU A 28 9.85 6.56 6.75
N LEU A 29 9.65 6.41 8.06
CA LEU A 29 10.47 7.12 9.06
C LEU A 29 11.93 6.65 9.02
N TYR A 30 12.13 5.36 8.75
CA TYR A 30 13.45 4.73 8.61
C TYR A 30 13.74 4.36 7.14
N PHE A 31 13.31 5.23 6.19
CA PHE A 31 13.20 4.88 4.78
C PHE A 31 14.48 4.32 4.17
N LYS A 32 15.64 4.90 4.48
CA LYS A 32 16.93 4.38 3.99
C LYS A 32 17.13 2.92 4.37
N THR A 33 16.89 2.55 5.62
CA THR A 33 17.05 1.17 6.10
C THR A 33 16.04 0.24 5.45
N SER A 34 14.76 0.65 5.42
CA SER A 34 13.64 -0.12 4.83
C SER A 34 13.76 -0.30 3.32
N LEU A 35 14.41 0.65 2.64
CA LEU A 35 14.67 0.57 1.21
C LEU A 35 15.62 -0.59 0.92
N PHE A 36 16.79 -0.64 1.57
CA PHE A 36 17.82 -1.63 1.23
C PHE A 36 17.57 -3.03 1.82
N ASN A 37 16.75 -3.17 2.85
CA ASN A 37 16.37 -4.49 3.36
C ASN A 37 15.14 -5.09 2.64
N GLY A 38 14.56 -4.39 1.67
CA GLY A 38 13.43 -4.86 0.87
C GLY A 38 12.08 -4.89 1.60
N SER A 39 12.03 -4.52 2.88
CA SER A 39 10.80 -4.65 3.69
C SER A 39 9.65 -3.81 3.13
N LEU A 40 9.93 -2.62 2.60
CA LEU A 40 8.91 -1.78 2.00
C LEU A 40 8.33 -2.39 0.72
N GLU A 41 9.15 -3.08 -0.08
CA GLU A 41 8.68 -3.79 -1.27
C GLU A 41 7.69 -4.91 -0.87
N ASP A 42 8.04 -5.69 0.16
CA ASP A 42 7.21 -6.79 0.64
C ASP A 42 5.87 -6.29 1.22
N THR A 43 5.90 -5.20 1.99
CA THR A 43 4.70 -4.60 2.56
C THR A 43 3.80 -3.99 1.48
N LEU A 44 4.37 -3.32 0.46
CA LEU A 44 3.61 -2.81 -0.70
C LEU A 44 2.99 -3.93 -1.55
N SER A 45 3.71 -5.04 -1.72
CA SER A 45 3.20 -6.23 -2.41
C SER A 45 2.00 -6.84 -1.67
N SER A 46 2.12 -6.96 -0.34
CA SER A 46 1.04 -7.43 0.53
C SER A 46 -0.17 -6.50 0.49
N LEU A 47 0.06 -5.19 0.55
CA LEU A 47 -0.98 -4.17 0.44
C LEU A 47 -1.76 -4.31 -0.87
N ALA A 48 -1.07 -4.49 -2.00
CA ALA A 48 -1.72 -4.70 -3.30
C ALA A 48 -2.60 -5.97 -3.32
N LYS A 49 -2.15 -7.05 -2.67
CA LYS A 49 -2.90 -8.32 -2.58
C LYS A 49 -4.21 -8.15 -1.80
N HIS A 50 -4.17 -7.50 -0.65
CA HIS A 50 -5.38 -7.27 0.16
C HIS A 50 -6.38 -6.32 -0.54
N LEU A 51 -5.89 -5.28 -1.22
CA LEU A 51 -6.76 -4.42 -2.05
C LEU A 51 -7.39 -5.19 -3.23
N ASP A 52 -6.67 -6.12 -3.83
CA ASP A 52 -7.20 -7.00 -4.88
C ASP A 52 -8.31 -7.92 -4.35
N ASN A 53 -8.13 -8.47 -3.14
CA ASN A 53 -9.14 -9.27 -2.45
C ASN A 53 -10.43 -8.46 -2.22
N ILE A 54 -10.32 -7.22 -1.73
CA ILE A 54 -11.48 -6.32 -1.59
C ILE A 54 -12.18 -6.10 -2.94
N GLY A 55 -11.43 -5.95 -4.03
CA GLY A 55 -11.99 -5.86 -5.37
C GLY A 55 -12.83 -7.09 -5.75
N ARG A 56 -12.34 -8.29 -5.41
CA ARG A 56 -13.03 -9.57 -5.68
C ARG A 56 -14.32 -9.75 -4.87
N ILE A 57 -14.39 -9.13 -3.69
CA ILE A 57 -15.58 -9.10 -2.81
C ILE A 57 -16.67 -8.19 -3.38
N GLY A 58 -16.36 -7.37 -4.40
CA GLY A 58 -17.35 -6.58 -5.15
C GLY A 58 -17.15 -5.06 -5.06
N ILE A 59 -16.06 -4.60 -4.43
CA ILE A 59 -15.73 -3.16 -4.34
C ILE A 59 -14.72 -2.84 -5.44
N THR A 60 -15.21 -2.63 -6.66
CA THR A 60 -14.38 -2.48 -7.88
C THR A 60 -13.31 -1.39 -7.76
N ASP A 61 -13.60 -0.28 -7.07
CA ASP A 61 -12.65 0.81 -6.86
C ASP A 61 -11.36 0.35 -6.17
N ALA A 62 -11.41 -0.73 -5.38
CA ALA A 62 -10.22 -1.28 -4.73
C ALA A 62 -9.16 -1.78 -5.72
N TYR A 63 -9.55 -2.18 -6.94
CA TYR A 63 -8.58 -2.53 -7.98
C TYR A 63 -7.70 -1.35 -8.41
N ILE A 64 -8.24 -0.12 -8.40
CA ILE A 64 -7.47 1.09 -8.71
C ILE A 64 -6.37 1.29 -7.65
N TYR A 65 -6.72 1.08 -6.38
CA TYR A 65 -5.77 1.20 -5.28
C TYR A 65 -4.77 0.03 -5.24
N ALA A 66 -5.18 -1.18 -5.64
CA ALA A 66 -4.28 -2.32 -5.80
C ALA A 66 -3.22 -2.02 -6.87
N GLU A 67 -3.61 -1.49 -8.02
CA GLU A 67 -2.67 -1.04 -9.06
C GLU A 67 -1.76 0.09 -8.57
N LYS A 68 -2.30 1.07 -7.82
CA LYS A 68 -1.48 2.12 -7.18
C LYS A 68 -0.39 1.50 -6.30
N ALA A 69 -0.72 0.53 -5.45
CA ALA A 69 0.27 -0.17 -4.62
C ALA A 69 1.31 -0.95 -5.45
N ARG A 70 0.91 -1.59 -6.55
CA ARG A 70 1.84 -2.27 -7.49
C ARG A 70 2.79 -1.28 -8.18
N LEU A 71 2.29 -0.10 -8.55
CA LEU A 71 3.12 0.96 -9.13
C LEU A 71 4.13 1.51 -8.12
N LEU A 72 3.71 1.73 -6.87
CA LEU A 72 4.61 2.13 -5.79
C LEU A 72 5.71 1.09 -5.55
N LEU A 73 5.36 -0.20 -5.53
CA LEU A 73 6.33 -1.29 -5.43
C LEU A 73 7.39 -1.20 -6.55
N ARG A 74 6.95 -1.06 -7.81
CA ARG A 74 7.86 -0.93 -8.95
C ARG A 74 8.74 0.32 -8.85
N TYR A 75 8.17 1.44 -8.40
CA TYR A 75 8.89 2.70 -8.20
C TYR A 75 9.98 2.57 -7.14
N VAL A 76 9.64 2.06 -5.96
CA VAL A 76 10.59 1.84 -4.85
C VAL A 76 11.71 0.89 -5.27
N ARG A 77 11.36 -0.22 -5.92
CA ARG A 77 12.35 -1.19 -6.45
C ARG A 77 13.29 -0.54 -7.47
N ALA A 78 12.74 0.20 -8.42
CA ALA A 78 13.54 0.90 -9.44
C ALA A 78 14.48 1.93 -8.81
N TYR A 79 14.00 2.68 -7.81
CA TYR A 79 14.82 3.63 -7.07
C TYR A 79 15.94 2.92 -6.30
N ARG A 80 15.64 1.83 -5.58
CA ARG A 80 16.64 1.03 -4.86
C ARG A 80 17.74 0.54 -5.79
N MET A 81 17.38 -0.12 -6.89
CA MET A 81 18.36 -0.63 -7.86
C MET A 81 19.25 0.49 -8.40
N ARG A 82 18.67 1.65 -8.71
CA ARG A 82 19.44 2.82 -9.16
C ARG A 82 20.36 3.37 -8.06
N ALA A 83 19.90 3.44 -6.82
CA ALA A 83 20.68 3.91 -5.69
C ALA A 83 21.87 2.98 -5.40
N GLU A 84 21.67 1.67 -5.54
CA GLU A 84 22.74 0.66 -5.46
C GLU A 84 23.76 0.82 -6.58
N GLN A 85 23.31 0.91 -7.84
CA GLN A 85 24.17 1.02 -9.02
C GLN A 85 25.01 2.30 -9.04
N LEU A 86 24.42 3.43 -8.63
CA LEU A 86 25.06 4.74 -8.68
C LEU A 86 25.66 5.17 -7.35
N HIS A 87 25.59 4.32 -6.31
CA HIS A 87 26.02 4.61 -4.95
C HIS A 87 25.55 5.98 -4.44
N THR A 88 24.30 6.34 -4.75
CA THR A 88 23.75 7.67 -4.44
C THR A 88 22.33 7.58 -3.87
N LEU A 89 22.02 8.44 -2.90
CA LEU A 89 20.69 8.62 -2.33
C LEU A 89 20.05 9.94 -2.76
N ARG A 90 20.45 10.45 -3.93
CA ARG A 90 19.87 11.68 -4.48
C ARG A 90 18.34 11.50 -4.57
N ARG A 91 17.60 12.52 -4.13
CA ARG A 91 16.12 12.54 -4.12
C ARG A 91 15.46 11.50 -3.23
N LEU A 92 16.17 10.91 -2.26
CA LEU A 92 15.58 9.95 -1.32
C LEU A 92 14.36 10.53 -0.56
N SER A 93 14.43 11.82 -0.20
CA SER A 93 13.30 12.55 0.41
C SER A 93 12.10 12.63 -0.53
N ASP A 94 12.31 12.96 -1.80
CA ASP A 94 11.23 13.10 -2.78
C ASP A 94 10.51 11.76 -2.96
N VAL A 95 11.27 10.67 -3.10
CA VAL A 95 10.71 9.31 -3.21
C VAL A 95 9.92 8.94 -1.95
N ARG A 96 10.45 9.24 -0.77
CA ARG A 96 9.76 9.00 0.50
C ARG A 96 8.43 9.75 0.55
N ASP A 97 8.45 11.03 0.20
CA ASP A 97 7.29 11.93 0.31
C ASP A 97 6.22 11.57 -0.74
N ASP A 98 6.63 11.18 -1.95
CA ASP A 98 5.74 10.62 -2.98
C ASP A 98 5.03 9.36 -2.49
N VAL A 99 5.79 8.40 -1.93
CA VAL A 99 5.22 7.16 -1.37
C VAL A 99 4.28 7.50 -0.22
N ALA A 100 4.67 8.40 0.69
CA ALA A 100 3.85 8.81 1.82
C ALA A 100 2.49 9.39 1.38
N SER A 101 2.50 10.25 0.36
CA SER A 101 1.29 10.85 -0.20
C SER A 101 0.33 9.79 -0.74
N HIS A 102 0.84 8.84 -1.53
CA HIS A 102 0.01 7.77 -2.08
C HIS A 102 -0.50 6.76 -1.04
N ILE A 103 0.27 6.53 0.03
CA ILE A 103 -0.16 5.69 1.16
C ILE A 103 -1.27 6.39 1.96
N ALA A 104 -1.21 7.72 2.10
CA ALA A 104 -2.29 8.50 2.70
C ALA A 104 -3.60 8.41 1.88
N ASP A 105 -3.52 8.43 0.54
CA ASP A 105 -4.68 8.22 -0.33
C ASP A 105 -5.34 6.84 -0.10
N ILE A 106 -4.52 5.78 -0.02
CA ILE A 106 -5.00 4.41 0.22
C ILE A 106 -5.67 4.32 1.59
N ARG A 107 -5.05 4.92 2.63
CA ARG A 107 -5.65 4.98 3.96
C ARG A 107 -7.01 5.67 3.94
N ALA A 108 -7.12 6.81 3.25
CA ALA A 108 -8.37 7.55 3.14
C ALA A 108 -9.47 6.72 2.47
N PHE A 109 -9.14 5.97 1.42
CA PHE A 109 -10.07 5.04 0.79
C PHE A 109 -10.55 3.94 1.74
N VAL A 110 -9.63 3.26 2.42
CA VAL A 110 -9.94 2.15 3.33
C VAL A 110 -10.76 2.62 4.53
N ASN A 111 -10.45 3.80 5.08
CA ASN A 111 -11.24 4.41 6.15
C ASN A 111 -12.69 4.71 5.70
N ARG A 112 -12.90 5.16 4.45
CA ARG A 112 -14.26 5.32 3.92
C ARG A 112 -14.98 3.97 3.86
N LEU A 113 -14.33 2.92 3.36
CA LEU A 113 -14.93 1.57 3.34
C LEU A 113 -15.32 1.10 4.74
N LYS A 114 -14.46 1.31 5.73
CA LYS A 114 -14.74 0.96 7.13
C LYS A 114 -16.00 1.66 7.65
N ILE A 115 -16.14 2.95 7.37
CA ILE A 115 -17.32 3.73 7.79
C ILE A 115 -18.59 3.24 7.07
N TYR A 116 -18.53 2.96 5.76
CA TYR A 116 -19.72 2.59 4.98
C TYR A 116 -20.23 1.18 5.23
N PHE A 117 -19.35 0.23 5.57
CA PHE A 117 -19.72 -1.19 5.64
C PHE A 117 -19.61 -1.82 7.03
N ILE A 118 -18.95 -1.16 7.99
CA ILE A 118 -18.66 -1.71 9.33
C ILE A 118 -19.09 -0.76 10.46
N GLY A 119 -19.20 0.55 10.18
CA GLY A 119 -19.76 1.53 11.10
C GLY A 119 -21.26 1.42 11.22
#